data_AF-A0A7J3UA15-F1
#
_entry.id   AF-A0A7J3UA15-F1
#
_cell.length_a   1.000
_cell.length_b   1.000
_cell.length_c   1.000
_cell.angle_alpha   90.00
_cell.angle_beta   90.00
_cell.angle_gamma   90.00
#
_symmetry.space_group_name_H-M   'P 1'
#
loop_
_entity.id
_entity.type
_entity.pdbx_description
1 polymer ?
#
loop_
_entity_poly.entity_id
_entity_poly.type
_entity_poly.pdbx_seq_one_letter_code
_entity_poly.pdbx_strand_id
1 'polypeptide(L)' 'MYLREVQLENFKSFGKKVRIPFLPGFTAITGPNGSGKSNISDAILFVLGPKSPKMIRAGRLTDLIYKGKKDVNYCKV' A
#
# COMPACT_ATOMS: atom_id res chain seq x y z
N MET A 1 -10.79 4.14 19.31
CA MET A 1 -10.74 3.94 17.85
C MET A 1 -9.34 3.46 17.49
N TYR A 2 -9.20 2.41 16.66
CA TYR A 2 -7.91 1.90 16.21
C TYR A 2 -8.03 1.35 14.78
N LEU A 3 -6.90 1.26 14.07
CA LEU A 3 -6.84 0.64 12.75
C LEU A 3 -6.97 -0.88 12.94
N ARG A 4 -7.97 -1.52 12.31
CA ARG A 4 -8.19 -2.98 12.42
C ARG A 4 -7.34 -3.76 11.42
N GLU A 5 -7.36 -3.31 10.17
CA GLU A 5 -6.65 -3.95 9.07
C GLU A 5 -6.46 -2.95 7.92
N VAL A 6 -5.48 -3.23 7.06
CA VAL A 6 -5.36 -2.62 5.74
C VAL A 6 -5.52 -3.73 4.70
N GLN A 7 -6.42 -3.53 3.74
CA GLN A 7 -6.60 -4.43 2.61
C GLN A 7 -5.98 -3.78 1.38
N LEU A 8 -5.26 -4.55 0.57
CA LEU A 8 -4.57 -4.06 -0.61
C LEU A 8 -4.84 -4.99 -1.77
N GLU A 9 -5.00 -4.44 -2.96
CA GLU A 9 -5.09 -5.20 -4.20
C GLU A 9 -4.40 -4.43 -5.32
N ASN A 10 -3.45 -5.11 -5.98
CA ASN A 10 -2.67 -4.55 -7.08
C ASN A 10 -1.97 -3.22 -6.74
N PHE A 11 -1.65 -2.97 -5.47
CA PHE A 11 -1.06 -1.72 -5.01
C PHE A 11 0.47 -1.83 -4.90
N LYS A 12 1.19 -1.09 -5.75
CA LYS A 12 2.66 -1.00 -5.80
C LYS A 12 3.36 -2.35 -5.90
N SER A 13 3.85 -2.90 -4.79
CA SER A 13 4.51 -4.21 -4.72
C SER A 13 3.55 -5.35 -4.41
N PHE A 14 2.30 -5.04 -4.04
CA PHE A 14 1.27 -6.01 -3.69
C PHE A 14 0.44 -6.36 -4.93
N GLY A 15 0.94 -7.27 -5.77
CA GLY A 15 0.28 -7.71 -7.01
C GLY A 15 -0.89 -8.69 -6.85
N LYS A 16 -1.40 -8.85 -5.63
CA LYS A 16 -2.54 -9.70 -5.30
C LYS A 16 -3.30 -9.10 -4.13
N LYS A 17 -4.48 -9.64 -3.84
CA LYS A 17 -5.24 -9.28 -2.65
C LYS A 17 -4.48 -9.69 -1.39
N VAL A 18 -4.24 -8.74 -0.48
CA VAL A 18 -3.55 -8.93 0.79
C VAL A 18 -4.36 -8.26 1.90
N ARG A 19 -4.41 -8.89 3.07
CA ARG A 19 -4.97 -8.30 4.29
C ARG A 19 -3.88 -8.27 5.36
N ILE A 20 -3.69 -7.10 5.96
CA ILE A 20 -2.67 -6.86 6.97
C ILE A 20 -3.40 -6.45 8.25
N PRO A 21 -3.54 -7.35 9.25
CA PRO A 21 -4.18 -7.02 10.50
C PRO A 21 -3.28 -6.11 11.34
N PHE A 22 -3.90 -5.18 12.06
CA PHE A 22 -3.25 -4.37 13.09
C PHE A 22 -3.79 -4.82 14.44
N LEU A 23 -2.88 -5.31 15.28
CA LEU A 23 -3.23 -5.81 16.60
C LEU A 23 -3.24 -4.66 17.61
N PRO A 24 -4.08 -4.75 18.67
CA PRO A 24 -4.01 -3.80 19.78
C PRO A 24 -2.60 -3.74 20.38
N GLY A 25 -2.19 -2.55 20.82
CA GLY A 25 -0.85 -2.32 21.37
C GLY A 25 0.14 -1.90 20.28
N PHE A 26 1.31 -2.55 20.26
CA PHE A 26 2.42 -2.20 19.38
C PHE A 26 2.53 -3.16 18.20
N THR A 27 2.38 -2.65 16.98
CA THR A 27 2.55 -3.41 15.74
C THR A 27 3.82 -2.95 15.03
N ALA A 28 4.77 -3.86 14.80
CA ALA A 28 5.99 -3.60 14.03
C ALA A 28 5.90 -4.22 12.63
N ILE A 29 6.30 -3.47 11.60
CA ILE A 29 6.37 -3.94 10.22
C ILE A 29 7.84 -4.13 9.86
N THR A 30 8.26 -5.39 9.66
CA THR A 30 9.67 -5.76 9.39
C THR A 30 9.81 -6.61 8.13
N GLY A 31 11.05 -6.89 7.72
CA GLY A 31 11.37 -7.70 6.53
C GLY A 31 12.46 -7.10 5.63
N PRO A 32 12.95 -7.84 4.61
CA PRO A 32 14.04 -7.41 3.74
C PRO A 32 13.75 -6.14 2.94
N ASN A 33 14.79 -5.45 2.47
CA ASN A 33 14.61 -4.31 1.57
C ASN A 33 13.91 -4.75 0.28
N GLY A 34 12.99 -3.92 -0.22
CA GLY A 34 12.14 -4.25 -1.37
C GLY A 34 10.90 -5.10 -1.07
N SER A 35 10.71 -5.61 0.14
CA SER A 35 9.55 -6.48 0.48
C SER A 35 8.19 -5.78 0.57
N GLY A 36 8.11 -4.47 0.35
CA GLY A 36 6.86 -3.72 0.34
C GLY A 36 6.42 -3.11 1.68
N LYS A 37 7.23 -3.20 2.75
CA LYS A 37 6.93 -2.61 4.08
C LYS A 37 6.44 -1.16 4.00
N SER A 38 7.22 -0.36 3.29
CA SER A 38 6.98 1.05 3.02
C SER A 38 5.65 1.29 2.29
N ASN A 39 5.30 0.41 1.34
CA ASN A 39 4.07 0.53 0.57
C ASN A 39 2.80 0.35 1.43
N ILE A 40 2.90 -0.28 2.61
CA ILE A 40 1.79 -0.35 3.58
C ILE A 40 1.48 1.07 4.11
N SER A 41 2.51 1.85 4.43
CA SER A 41 2.35 3.24 4.86
C SER A 41 1.82 4.13 3.73
N ASP A 42 2.31 3.94 2.49
CA ASP A 42 1.78 4.67 1.33
C ASP A 42 0.30 4.39 1.09
N ALA A 43 -0.16 3.17 1.33
CA ALA A 43 -1.56 2.80 1.18
C ALA A 43 -2.45 3.51 2.20
N ILE A 44 -2.01 3.57 3.46
CA ILE A 44 -2.71 4.34 4.50
C ILE A 44 -2.78 5.82 4.11
N LEU A 45 -1.65 6.40 3.69
CA LEU A 45 -1.60 7.80 3.25
C LEU A 45 -2.48 8.06 2.02
N PHE A 46 -2.58 7.11 1.09
CA PHE A 46 -3.42 7.23 -0.10
C PHE A 46 -4.90 7.38 0.26
N VAL A 47 -5.41 6.57 1.20
CA VAL A 47 -6.81 6.64 1.66
C VAL A 47 -7.09 7.93 2.42
N LEU A 48 -6.09 8.50 3.09
CA LEU A 48 -6.22 9.81 3.76
C LEU A 48 -6.25 11.00 2.80
N GLY A 49 -6.10 10.78 1.49
CA GLY A 49 -6.21 11.84 0.48
C GLY A 49 -5.00 12.75 0.44
N PRO A 50 -3.84 12.28 -0.04
CA PRO A 50 -2.62 13.09 -0.07
C PRO A 50 -2.77 14.24 -1.08
N LYS A 51 -2.27 15.42 -0.70
CA LYS A 51 -2.34 16.62 -1.57
C LYS A 51 -1.50 16.49 -2.87
N SER A 52 -0.57 15.53 -2.92
CA SER A 52 0.30 15.31 -4.07
C SER A 52 0.74 13.83 -4.17
N PRO A 53 0.88 13.26 -5.38
CA PRO A 53 1.43 11.91 -5.58
C PRO A 53 2.83 11.72 -4.95
N LYS A 54 3.63 12.78 -4.86
CA LYS A 54 4.98 12.72 -4.26
C LYS A 54 4.95 12.32 -2.78
N MET A 55 3.89 12.68 -2.05
CA MET A 55 3.74 12.34 -0.62
C MET A 55 3.61 10.83 -0.39
N ILE A 56 3.11 10.11 -1.39
CA ILE A 56 3.02 8.64 -1.40
C ILE A 56 4.06 8.04 -2.34
N ARG A 57 5.17 8.75 -2.59
CA ARG A 57 6.33 8.26 -3.37
C ARG A 57 5.94 7.74 -4.74
N ALA A 58 5.11 8.51 -5.44
CA ALA A 58 4.69 8.24 -6.81
C ALA A 58 4.93 9.49 -7.67
N GLY A 59 5.30 9.29 -8.93
CA GLY A 59 5.40 10.37 -9.91
C GLY A 59 4.01 10.80 -10.41
N ARG A 60 3.16 9.80 -10.67
CA ARG A 60 1.74 9.94 -11.05
C ARG A 60 0.90 8.92 -10.28
N LEU A 61 -0.42 9.15 -10.18
CA LEU A 61 -1.31 8.21 -9.49
C LEU A 61 -1.29 6.79 -10.09
N THR A 62 -1.10 6.67 -11.40
CA THR A 62 -0.98 5.37 -12.07
C THR A 62 0.27 4.57 -11.67
N ASP A 63 1.28 5.20 -11.08
CA ASP A 63 2.45 4.50 -10.54
C ASP A 63 2.13 3.70 -9.27
N LEU A 64 0.94 3.89 -8.68
CA LEU A 64 0.45 3.09 -7.56
C LEU A 64 -0.04 1.70 -8.00
N ILE A 65 -0.26 1.49 -9.30
CA ILE A 65 -0.72 0.21 -9.84
C ILE A 65 0.48 -0.74 -9.94
N TYR A 66 0.30 -1.99 -9.50
CA TYR A 66 1.31 -3.05 -9.57
C TYR A 66 1.71 -3.33 -11.03
N LYS A 67 3.01 -3.25 -11.31
CA LYS A 67 3.56 -3.36 -12.67
C LYS A 67 4.13 -4.75 -13.02
N GLY A 68 4.05 -5.72 -12.11
CA GLY A 68 4.66 -7.05 -12.31
C GLY A 68 3.77 -8.09 -13.01
N LYS A 69 2.59 -7.71 -13.52
CA LYS A 69 1.67 -8.60 -14.27
C LYS A 69 1.10 -7.84 -15.47
N LYS A 70 0.99 -8.52 -16.63
CA LYS A 70 0.29 -7.97 -17.81
C LYS A 70 -1.20 -7.79 -17.47
N ASP A 71 -1.80 -6.73 -17.99
CA ASP A 71 -3.25 -6.43 -17.93
C ASP A 71 -3.82 -6.03 -16.56
N VAL A 72 -3.00 -5.45 -15.68
CA VAL A 72 -3.49 -4.80 -14.44
C VAL A 72 -3.57 -3.29 -14.67
N ASN A 73 -4.79 -2.75 -14.66
CA ASN A 73 -5.07 -1.33 -14.90
C ASN A 73 -5.69 -0.61 -13.69
N TYR A 74 -5.76 -1.27 -12.53
CA TYR A 74 -6.32 -0.71 -11.30
C TYR A 74 -5.54 -1.16 -10.08
N CYS A 75 -5.67 -0.40 -8.99
CA CYS A 75 -5.29 -0.79 -7.64
C CYS A 75 -6.37 -0.36 -6.65
N LYS A 76 -6.44 -1.02 -5.51
CA LYS A 76 -7.37 -0.71 -4.43
C LYS A 76 -6.68 -0.82 -3.08
N VAL A 77 -7.06 0.09 -2.19
CA VAL A 77 -6.76 0.09 -0.75
C VAL A 77 -8.09 0.20 -0.01
#